data_AF-A0A2K3KI58-F1
#
_entry.id   AF-A0A2K3KI58-F1
#
_cell.length_a   1.000
_cell.length_b   1.000
_cell.length_c   1.000
_cell.angle_alpha   90.00
_cell.angle_beta   90.00
_cell.angle_gamma   90.00
#
_symmetry.space_group_name_H-M   'P 1'
#
loop_
_entity.id
_entity.type
_entity.pdbx_description
1 polymer ?
#
loop_
_entity_poly.entity_id
_entity_poly.type
_entity_poly.pdbx_seq_one_letter_code
_entity_poly.pdbx_strand_id
1 'polypeptide(L)'
;GKDLYSSINPDEAVAYGAAVQAALLCEGIKNAPNLVLQDVTPLSLGVEVIGELMSIVIPRNTPIPVTMTKGYDTAVDNCSAAKIEVYEG
;
A
#
# COMPACT_ATOMS: atom_id res chain seq x y z
N GLY A 1 17.44 -13.19 20.16
CA GLY A 1 16.23 -13.02 19.34
C GLY A 1 15.03 -13.00 20.26
N LYS A 2 13.87 -12.53 19.79
CA LYS A 2 12.61 -12.71 20.53
C LYS A 2 12.13 -14.15 20.39
N ASP A 3 11.49 -14.66 21.44
CA ASP A 3 10.85 -15.97 21.41
C ASP A 3 9.69 -16.00 20.41
N LEU A 4 9.50 -17.16 19.79
CA LEU A 4 8.40 -17.40 18.86
C LEU A 4 7.06 -17.36 19.62
N TYR A 5 6.07 -16.70 19.02
CA TYR A 5 4.73 -16.63 19.57
C TYR A 5 3.87 -17.76 19.00
N SER A 6 3.35 -18.64 19.86
CA SER A 6 2.62 -19.85 19.46
C SER A 6 1.30 -20.08 20.21
N SER A 7 0.75 -19.05 20.86
CA SER A 7 -0.48 -19.18 21.65
C SER A 7 -1.78 -18.94 20.87
N ILE A 8 -1.70 -18.59 19.59
CA ILE A 8 -2.85 -18.44 18.69
C ILE A 8 -2.80 -19.55 17.65
N ASN A 9 -3.96 -20.14 17.32
CA ASN A 9 -4.08 -21.14 16.26
C ASN A 9 -3.67 -20.51 14.91
N PRO A 10 -2.60 -20.99 14.25
CA PRO A 10 -2.13 -20.41 12.99
C PRO A 10 -3.15 -20.56 11.85
N ASP A 11 -4.02 -21.56 11.91
CA ASP A 11 -5.02 -21.82 10.87
C ASP A 11 -6.19 -20.83 10.91
N GLU A 12 -6.41 -20.17 12.06
CA GLU A 12 -7.57 -19.30 12.30
C GLU A 12 -7.19 -17.83 12.47
N ALA A 13 -5.91 -17.53 12.75
CA ALA A 13 -5.44 -16.20 13.12
C ALA A 13 -5.82 -15.11 12.10
N VAL A 14 -5.65 -15.39 10.81
CA VAL A 14 -5.95 -14.44 9.72
C VAL A 14 -7.45 -14.16 9.64
N ALA A 15 -8.29 -15.19 9.72
CA ALA A 15 -9.74 -15.05 9.66
C ALA A 15 -10.28 -14.28 10.87
N TYR A 16 -9.75 -14.54 12.07
CA TYR A 16 -10.12 -13.81 13.28
C TYR A 16 -9.78 -12.32 13.19
N GLY A 17 -8.56 -11.98 12.75
CA GLY A 17 -8.14 -10.58 12.56
C GLY A 17 -9.00 -9.84 11.53
N ALA A 18 -9.34 -10.49 10.42
CA ALA A 18 -10.24 -9.93 9.41
C ALA A 18 -11.65 -9.69 9.94
N ALA A 19 -12.19 -10.61 10.76
CA ALA A 19 -13.51 -10.44 11.39
C ALA A 19 -13.55 -9.26 12.37
N VAL A 20 -12.46 -9.05 13.14
CA VAL A 20 -12.33 -7.88 14.01
C VAL A 20 -12.28 -6.58 13.19
N GLN A 21 -11.52 -6.56 12.09
CA GLN A 21 -11.46 -5.40 11.20
C GLN A 21 -12.81 -5.11 10.53
N ALA A 22 -13.56 -6.13 10.13
CA ALA A 22 -14.90 -5.95 9.60
C ALA A 22 -15.86 -5.37 10.66
N ALA A 23 -15.78 -5.86 11.89
CA ALA A 23 -16.60 -5.37 12.99
C ALA A 23 -16.32 -3.90 13.35
N LEU A 24 -15.08 -3.45 13.16
CA LEU A 24 -14.66 -2.04 13.30
C LEU A 24 -15.25 -1.12 12.23
N LEU A 25 -15.44 -1.63 11.01
CA LEU A 25 -15.97 -0.86 9.88
C LEU A 25 -17.51 -0.83 9.83
N CYS A 26 -18.19 -1.80 10.47
CA CYS A 26 -19.65 -1.86 10.50
C CYS A 26 -20.26 -0.98 11.60
N GLU A 27 -21.28 -0.21 11.24
CA GLU A 27 -22.09 0.53 12.21
C GLU A 27 -22.96 -0.44 13.05
N GLY A 28 -23.05 -0.22 14.36
CA GLY A 28 -23.95 -0.96 15.26
C GLY A 28 -23.32 -2.05 16.13
N ILE A 29 -22.03 -2.37 15.95
CA ILE A 29 -21.31 -3.30 16.83
C ILE A 29 -20.72 -2.53 18.02
N LYS A 30 -21.38 -2.63 19.18
CA LYS A 30 -21.03 -1.85 20.39
C LYS A 30 -19.76 -2.31 21.11
N ASN A 31 -19.27 -3.52 20.82
CA ASN A 31 -18.17 -4.15 21.53
C ASN A 31 -16.89 -4.29 20.69
N ALA A 32 -16.77 -3.54 19.59
CA ALA A 32 -15.53 -3.53 18.83
C ALA A 32 -14.40 -2.90 19.67
N PRO A 33 -13.20 -3.49 19.71
CA PRO A 33 -12.07 -2.91 20.43
C PRO A 33 -11.69 -1.57 19.81
N ASN A 34 -11.31 -0.58 20.63
CA ASN A 34 -10.77 0.68 20.09
C ASN A 34 -9.33 0.42 19.57
N LEU A 35 -9.18 0.29 18.25
CA LEU A 35 -7.95 -0.08 17.58
C LEU A 35 -7.61 0.94 16.49
N VAL A 36 -6.36 1.39 16.47
CA VAL A 36 -5.81 2.18 15.36
C VAL A 36 -4.88 1.29 14.56
N LEU A 37 -5.17 1.15 13.26
CA LEU A 37 -4.32 0.43 12.32
C LEU A 37 -3.66 1.42 11.37
N GLN A 38 -2.34 1.32 11.27
CA GLN A 38 -1.55 2.09 10.32
C GLN A 38 -0.74 1.09 9.48
N ASP A 39 -1.18 0.89 8.24
CA ASP A 39 -0.54 -0.02 7.29
C ASP A 39 0.37 0.75 6.32
N VAL A 40 1.18 0.03 5.55
CA VAL A 40 2.17 0.60 4.63
C VAL A 40 2.16 -0.09 3.26
N THR A 41 2.68 0.59 2.22
CA THR A 41 2.91 -0.03 0.92
C THR A 41 4.01 -1.11 0.98
N PRO A 42 3.82 -2.31 0.42
CA PRO A 42 4.81 -3.38 0.50
C PRO A 42 6.02 -3.14 -0.43
N LEU A 43 5.77 -2.59 -1.61
CA LEU A 43 6.73 -2.27 -2.67
C LEU A 43 6.59 -0.81 -3.10
N SER A 44 7.54 -0.34 -3.91
CA SER A 44 7.52 1.02 -4.44
C SER A 44 6.63 1.07 -5.68
N LEU A 45 5.82 2.10 -5.78
CA LEU A 45 5.02 2.39 -6.98
C LEU A 45 5.71 3.48 -7.78
N GLY A 46 5.90 3.25 -9.06
CA GLY A 46 6.60 4.16 -9.95
C GLY A 46 6.04 4.14 -11.36
N VAL A 47 6.56 5.03 -12.19
CA VAL A 47 6.27 5.07 -13.63
C VAL A 47 7.54 4.87 -14.43
N GLU A 48 7.42 4.29 -15.61
CA GLU A 48 8.55 4.21 -16.54
C GLU A 48 8.91 5.60 -17.08
N VAL A 49 10.20 5.88 -17.11
CA VAL A 49 10.80 7.03 -17.80
C VAL A 49 11.77 6.54 -18.88
N ILE A 50 12.24 7.46 -19.71
CA ILE A 50 13.15 7.16 -20.83
C ILE A 50 14.32 6.28 -20.36
N GLY A 51 14.62 5.24 -21.12
CA GLY A 51 15.72 4.32 -20.86
C GLY A 51 15.33 3.10 -20.02
N GLU A 52 14.05 2.71 -20.00
CA GLU A 52 13.54 1.54 -19.28
C GLU A 52 13.79 1.64 -17.76
N LEU A 53 13.81 2.88 -17.24
CA LEU A 53 14.05 3.15 -15.83
C LEU A 53 12.73 3.42 -15.11
N MET A 54 12.57 2.86 -13.91
CA MET A 54 11.43 3.17 -13.06
C MET A 54 11.72 4.40 -12.20
N SER A 55 10.96 5.47 -12.42
CA SER A 55 10.92 6.62 -11.50
C SER A 55 9.92 6.35 -10.39
N ILE A 56 10.41 6.15 -9.17
CA ILE A 56 9.57 5.95 -7.97
C ILE A 56 8.77 7.23 -7.69
N VAL A 57 7.46 7.04 -7.48
CA VAL A 57 6.51 8.08 -7.04
C VAL A 57 6.10 7.86 -5.58
N ILE A 58 5.73 6.64 -5.21
CA ILE A 58 5.43 6.25 -3.82
C ILE A 58 6.46 5.21 -3.39
N PRO A 59 7.36 5.52 -2.45
CA PRO A 59 8.34 4.54 -1.95
C PRO A 59 7.68 3.37 -1.21
N ARG A 60 8.35 2.21 -1.17
CA ARG A 60 7.97 1.12 -0.26
C ARG A 60 7.96 1.57 1.20
N ASN A 61 7.18 0.90 2.02
CA ASN A 61 6.95 1.21 3.44
C ASN A 61 6.35 2.61 3.69
N THR A 62 5.63 3.17 2.71
CA THR A 62 4.92 4.45 2.90
C THR A 62 3.58 4.20 3.59
N PRO A 63 3.23 4.89 4.69
CA PRO A 63 1.94 4.73 5.36
C PRO A 63 0.76 5.07 4.46
N ILE A 64 -0.30 4.26 4.52
CA ILE A 64 -1.55 4.50 3.78
C ILE A 64 -2.64 5.06 4.71
N PRO A 65 -3.52 5.96 4.22
CA PRO A 65 -3.63 6.47 2.86
C PRO A 65 -2.62 7.59 2.53
N VAL A 66 -2.16 7.66 1.28
CA VAL A 66 -1.22 8.68 0.80
C VAL A 66 -1.51 9.10 -0.64
N THR A 67 -1.24 10.37 -0.96
CA THR A 67 -1.24 10.91 -2.33
C THR A 67 0.09 11.61 -2.57
N MET A 68 0.80 11.25 -3.64
CA MET A 68 2.05 11.88 -4.05
C MET A 68 1.99 12.29 -5.52
N THR A 69 2.58 13.44 -5.84
CA THR A 69 2.61 13.99 -7.19
C THR A 69 4.05 14.28 -7.58
N LYS A 70 4.44 13.88 -8.80
CA LYS A 70 5.75 14.16 -9.38
C LYS A 70 5.57 14.69 -10.80
N GLY A 71 6.27 15.77 -11.14
CA GLY A 71 6.23 16.37 -12.47
C GLY A 71 7.07 15.58 -13.48
N TYR A 72 6.59 15.50 -14.71
CA TYR A 72 7.24 14.84 -15.83
C TYR A 72 7.11 15.69 -17.09
N ASP A 73 8.12 15.63 -17.95
CA ASP A 73 8.17 16.32 -19.24
C ASP A 73 8.32 15.32 -20.39
N THR A 74 7.87 15.70 -21.59
CA THR A 74 8.02 14.88 -22.79
C THR A 74 9.45 14.89 -23.29
N ALA A 75 9.94 13.72 -23.69
CA ALA A 75 11.30 13.51 -24.18
C ALA A 75 11.60 14.18 -25.53
N VAL A 76 10.57 14.48 -26.32
CA VAL A 76 10.67 14.86 -27.73
C VAL A 76 9.84 16.12 -27.98
N ASP A 77 10.37 17.03 -28.79
CA ASP A 77 9.68 18.25 -29.20
C ASP A 77 8.37 17.95 -29.94
N ASN A 78 7.34 18.77 -29.71
CA ASN A 78 6.01 18.65 -30.32
C ASN A 78 5.30 17.31 -30.04
N CYS A 79 5.63 16.64 -28.95
CA CYS A 79 4.95 15.42 -28.52
C CYS A 79 3.52 15.76 -28.03
N SER A 80 2.50 15.26 -28.73
CA SER A 80 1.09 15.55 -28.45
C SER A 80 0.44 14.59 -27.44
N ALA A 81 1.10 13.48 -27.10
CA ALA A 81 0.61 12.49 -26.15
C ALA A 81 1.75 11.78 -25.43
N ALA A 82 1.57 11.51 -24.13
CA ALA A 82 2.51 10.73 -23.33
C ALA A 82 1.84 9.45 -22.82
N LYS A 83 2.53 8.33 -22.94
CA LYS A 83 2.12 7.04 -22.35
C LYS A 83 2.69 6.98 -20.94
N ILE A 84 1.85 6.68 -19.94
CA ILE A 84 2.27 6.50 -18.56
C ILE A 84 2.07 5.02 -18.21
N GLU A 85 3.19 4.31 -18.05
CA GLU A 85 3.19 2.91 -17.62
C GLU A 85 3.53 2.86 -16.14
N VAL A 86 2.66 2.23 -15.35
CA VAL A 86 2.76 2.16 -13.89
C VAL A 86 3.28 0.78 -13.50
N TYR A 87 4.27 0.76 -12.61
CA TYR A 87 4.93 -0.45 -12.13
C TYR A 87 4.99 -0.49 -10.60
N GLU A 88 5.13 -1.71 -10.08
CA GLU A 88 5.36 -2.00 -8.66
C GLU A 88 6.62 -2.86 -8.52
N GLY A 89 7.54 -2.48 -7.60
CA GLY A 89 8.82 -3.16 -7.40
C GLY A 89 9.66 -2.66 -6.22
#